data_AF-A0A842UQU7-F1
#
_entry.id   AF-A0A842UQU7-F1
#
_cell.length_a   1.000
_cell.length_b   1.000
_cell.length_c   1.000
_cell.angle_alpha   90.00
_cell.angle_beta   90.00
_cell.angle_gamma   90.00
#
_symmetry.space_group_name_H-M   'P 1'
#
loop_
_entity.id
_entity.type
_entity.pdbx_description
1 polymer ?
#
loop_
_entity_poly.entity_id
_entity_poly.type
_entity_poly.pdbx_seq_one_letter_code
_entity_poly.pdbx_strand_id
1 'polypeptide(L)'
;MENKLSDISKLTLVGFVSTLSVSAMFTVWAVYMDSFFHNMSFVGFFSAFLAIISFISYFTIIPLIEKSDKAKLYSFSLFLFFVTYLLFAVNKNLLVFVLTAILISILFTLKSSSFGIIVRDKSN
;
A
#
# COMPACT_ATOMS: atom_id res chain seq x y z
N MET A 1 18.73 -31.70 0.07
CA MET A 1 18.07 -30.92 -1.00
C MET A 1 17.88 -29.51 -0.51
N GLU A 2 18.84 -28.64 -0.83
CA GLU A 2 18.86 -27.24 -0.39
C GLU A 2 17.84 -26.47 -1.25
N ASN A 3 16.74 -26.05 -0.64
CA ASN A 3 15.63 -25.39 -1.32
C ASN A 3 16.01 -23.93 -1.63
N LYS A 4 16.91 -23.73 -2.60
CA LYS A 4 17.26 -22.40 -3.13
C LYS A 4 16.18 -21.94 -4.10
N LEU A 5 15.05 -21.51 -3.55
CA LEU A 5 14.18 -20.58 -4.26
C LEU A 5 15.05 -19.37 -4.67
N SER A 6 15.08 -19.09 -5.97
CA SER A 6 15.66 -17.86 -6.52
C SER A 6 15.12 -16.67 -5.72
N ASP A 7 15.97 -15.67 -5.48
CA ASP A 7 15.57 -14.45 -4.77
C ASP A 7 14.32 -13.79 -5.39
N ILE A 8 14.14 -13.94 -6.71
CA ILE A 8 12.96 -13.48 -7.43
C ILE A 8 11.74 -14.30 -7.02
N SER A 9 11.86 -15.63 -6.91
CA SER A 9 10.74 -16.48 -6.47
C SER A 9 10.26 -16.13 -5.05
N LYS A 10 11.19 -15.82 -4.13
CA LYS A 10 10.84 -15.36 -2.78
C LYS A 10 10.10 -14.01 -2.82
N LEU A 11 10.61 -13.06 -3.61
CA LEU A 11 10.01 -11.74 -3.78
C LEU A 11 8.60 -11.84 -4.41
N THR A 12 8.43 -12.68 -5.42
CA THR A 12 7.13 -12.94 -6.06
C THR A 12 6.14 -13.54 -5.08
N LEU A 13 6.56 -14.48 -4.22
CA LEU A 13 5.68 -15.05 -3.19
C LEU A 13 5.23 -13.98 -2.18
N VAL A 14 6.14 -13.13 -1.71
CA VAL A 14 5.79 -12.00 -0.83
C VAL A 14 4.87 -11.02 -1.53
N GLY A 15 5.14 -10.70 -2.81
CA GLY A 15 4.30 -9.84 -3.63
C GLY A 15 2.90 -10.40 -3.84
N PHE A 16 2.79 -11.72 -4.05
CA PHE A 16 1.52 -12.42 -4.21
C PHE A 16 0.66 -12.32 -2.95
N VAL A 17 1.22 -12.70 -1.78
CA VAL A 17 0.51 -12.61 -0.50
C VAL A 17 0.10 -11.16 -0.20
N SER A 18 1.02 -10.22 -0.39
CA SER A 18 0.76 -8.79 -0.14
C SER A 18 -0.32 -8.22 -1.05
N THR A 19 -0.41 -8.68 -2.30
CA THR A 19 -1.43 -8.24 -3.25
C THR A 19 -2.78 -8.84 -2.91
N LEU A 20 -2.82 -10.11 -2.50
CA LEU A 20 -4.04 -10.78 -2.06
C LEU A 20 -4.65 -10.08 -0.84
N SER A 21 -3.83 -9.70 0.15
CA SER A 21 -4.29 -8.91 1.31
C SER A 21 -4.88 -7.56 0.89
N VAL A 22 -4.23 -6.87 -0.04
CA VAL A 22 -4.72 -5.59 -0.55
C VAL A 22 -6.04 -5.77 -1.31
N SER A 23 -6.17 -6.78 -2.16
CA SER A 23 -7.41 -7.04 -2.89
C SER A 23 -8.58 -7.30 -1.95
N ALA A 24 -8.38 -8.10 -0.90
CA ALA A 24 -9.40 -8.34 0.12
C ALA A 24 -9.85 -7.04 0.82
N MET A 25 -8.89 -6.15 1.11
CA MET A 25 -9.18 -4.83 1.67
C MET A 25 -10.00 -3.96 0.70
N PHE A 26 -9.60 -3.88 -0.57
CA PHE A 26 -10.30 -3.09 -1.59
C PHE A 26 -11.76 -3.53 -1.78
N THR A 27 -12.05 -4.83 -1.65
CA THR A 27 -13.41 -5.36 -1.74
C THR A 27 -14.35 -4.75 -0.69
N VAL A 28 -13.88 -4.56 0.54
CA VAL A 28 -14.69 -4.01 1.64
C VAL A 28 -14.54 -2.50 1.79
N TRP A 29 -13.56 -1.88 1.12
CA TRP A 29 -13.19 -0.48 1.28
C TRP A 29 -14.35 0.50 0.99
N ALA A 30 -15.07 0.30 -0.11
CA ALA A 30 -16.19 1.18 -0.48
C ALA A 30 -17.34 1.11 0.53
N VAL A 31 -17.68 -0.10 0.99
CA VAL A 31 -18.72 -0.31 2.03
C VAL A 31 -18.29 0.31 3.35
N TYR A 32 -17.01 0.19 3.69
CA TYR A 32 -16.45 0.81 4.88
C TYR A 32 -16.56 2.35 4.81
N MET A 33 -16.18 2.97 3.69
CA MET A 33 -16.33 4.41 3.49
C MET A 33 -17.79 4.87 3.54
N ASP A 34 -18.71 4.11 2.96
CA ASP A 34 -20.13 4.44 2.98
C ASP A 34 -20.70 4.46 4.41
N SER A 35 -20.22 3.58 5.29
CA SER A 35 -20.60 3.60 6.73
C SER A 35 -20.22 4.89 7.47
N PHE A 36 -19.30 5.68 6.92
CA PHE A 36 -18.90 6.98 7.46
C PHE A 36 -19.63 8.14 6.78
N PHE A 37 -19.61 8.16 5.44
CA PHE A 37 -20.13 9.29 4.66
C PHE A 37 -21.63 9.24 4.42
N HIS A 38 -22.26 8.06 4.52
CA HIS A 38 -23.69 7.82 4.27
C HIS A 38 -24.16 8.35 2.90
N ASN A 39 -23.24 8.49 1.95
CA ASN A 39 -23.48 9.11 0.65
C ASN A 39 -22.44 8.62 -0.37
N MET A 40 -22.91 7.87 -1.37
CA MET A 40 -22.06 7.27 -2.41
C MET A 40 -21.27 8.31 -3.22
N SER A 41 -21.81 9.51 -3.45
CA SER A 41 -21.09 10.56 -4.17
C SER A 41 -19.86 11.01 -3.39
N PHE A 42 -19.97 11.19 -2.06
CA PHE A 42 -18.82 11.51 -1.21
C PHE A 42 -17.79 10.38 -1.18
N VAL A 43 -18.21 9.12 -1.19
CA VAL A 43 -17.30 7.97 -1.29
C VAL A 43 -16.48 8.03 -2.59
N GLY A 44 -17.13 8.35 -3.72
CA GLY A 44 -16.46 8.53 -5.01
C GLY A 44 -15.47 9.70 -5.00
N PHE A 45 -15.89 10.86 -4.49
CA PHE A 45 -15.01 12.04 -4.37
C PHE A 45 -13.80 11.77 -3.46
N PHE A 46 -14.01 11.12 -2.33
CA PHE A 46 -12.93 10.78 -1.41
C PHE A 46 -11.94 9.79 -2.03
N SER A 47 -12.44 8.80 -2.78
CA SER A 47 -11.60 7.85 -3.52
C SER A 47 -10.75 8.57 -4.59
N ALA A 48 -11.33 9.53 -5.32
CA ALA A 48 -10.60 10.35 -6.28
C ALA A 48 -9.53 11.21 -5.59
N PHE A 49 -9.85 11.79 -4.42
CA PHE A 49 -8.88 12.54 -3.61
C PHE A 49 -7.70 11.67 -3.18
N LEU A 50 -7.93 10.44 -2.70
CA LEU A 50 -6.87 9.49 -2.37
C LEU A 50 -6.03 9.10 -3.59
N ALA A 51 -6.63 8.99 -4.76
CA ALA A 51 -5.91 8.73 -6.01
C ALA A 51 -4.96 9.89 -6.37
N ILE A 52 -5.40 11.15 -6.21
CA ILE A 52 -4.54 12.33 -6.40
C ILE A 52 -3.36 12.32 -5.42
N ILE A 53 -3.60 11.99 -4.15
CA ILE A 53 -2.53 11.86 -3.16
C ILE A 53 -1.53 10.79 -3.58
N SER A 54 -2.01 9.61 -4.00
CA SER A 54 -1.17 8.51 -4.47
C SER A 54 -0.31 8.93 -5.68
N PHE A 55 -0.91 9.67 -6.62
CA PHE A 55 -0.22 10.21 -7.79
C PHE A 55 0.86 11.23 -7.42
N ILE A 56 0.57 12.19 -6.55
CA ILE A 56 1.56 13.17 -6.08
C ILE A 56 2.69 12.44 -5.34
N SER A 57 2.33 11.50 -4.47
CA SER A 57 3.28 10.71 -3.69
C SER A 57 4.26 9.96 -4.58
N TYR A 58 3.83 9.48 -5.75
CA TYR A 58 4.69 8.75 -6.69
C TYR A 58 5.91 9.56 -7.10
N PHE A 59 5.74 10.85 -7.45
CA PHE A 59 6.83 11.72 -7.85
C PHE A 59 7.81 12.01 -6.71
N THR A 60 7.33 12.09 -5.47
CA THR A 60 8.18 12.33 -4.30
C THR A 60 8.89 11.06 -3.84
N ILE A 61 8.23 9.90 -3.95
CA ILE A 61 8.70 8.62 -3.43
C ILE A 61 9.78 8.00 -4.33
N ILE A 62 9.67 8.08 -5.66
CA ILE A 62 10.68 7.51 -6.56
C ILE A 62 12.11 7.98 -6.24
N PRO A 63 12.40 9.30 -6.18
CA PRO A 63 13.76 9.76 -5.90
C PRO A 63 14.22 9.35 -4.49
N LEU A 64 13.29 9.18 -3.55
CA LEU A 64 13.59 8.68 -2.20
C LEU A 64 14.00 7.19 -2.25
N ILE A 65 13.30 6.37 -3.03
CA ILE A 65 13.62 4.95 -3.22
C ILE A 65 14.99 4.78 -3.88
N GLU A 66 15.28 5.55 -4.94
CA GLU A 66 16.53 5.42 -5.68
C GLU A 66 17.76 5.80 -4.86
N LYS A 67 17.63 6.74 -3.92
CA LYS A 67 18.72 7.18 -3.02
C LYS A 67 18.91 6.29 -1.79
N SER A 68 18.01 5.34 -1.56
CA SER A 68 17.94 4.56 -0.32
C SER A 68 18.07 3.05 -0.57
N ASP A 69 18.15 2.28 0.51
CA ASP A 69 18.08 0.82 0.44
C ASP A 69 16.65 0.37 0.11
N LYS A 70 16.45 0.00 -1.15
CA LYS A 70 15.16 -0.41 -1.74
C LYS A 70 14.52 -1.56 -0.98
N ALA A 71 15.32 -2.55 -0.57
CA ALA A 71 14.83 -3.73 0.14
C ALA A 71 14.35 -3.36 1.55
N LYS A 72 15.10 -2.53 2.27
CA LYS A 72 14.68 -2.03 3.59
C LYS A 72 13.42 -1.18 3.50
N LEU A 73 13.32 -0.30 2.51
CA LEU A 73 12.12 0.52 2.30
C LEU A 73 10.89 -0.34 2.00
N TYR A 74 11.05 -1.36 1.15
CA TYR A 74 9.97 -2.30 0.86
C TYR A 74 9.53 -3.05 2.12
N SER A 75 10.45 -3.64 2.88
CA SER A 75 10.12 -4.33 4.13
C SER A 75 9.47 -3.40 5.17
N PHE A 76 9.98 -2.17 5.30
CA PHE A 76 9.39 -1.17 6.19
C PHE A 76 7.97 -0.78 5.76
N SER A 77 7.72 -0.65 4.45
CA SER A 77 6.38 -0.37 3.94
C SER A 77 5.39 -1.49 4.27
N LEU A 78 5.80 -2.76 4.19
CA LEU A 78 4.96 -3.90 4.56
C LEU A 78 4.64 -3.91 6.06
N PHE A 79 5.62 -3.59 6.89
CA PHE A 79 5.41 -3.45 8.33
C PHE A 79 4.42 -2.33 8.67
N LEU A 80 4.58 -1.15 8.05
CA LEU A 80 3.64 -0.04 8.24
C LEU A 80 2.24 -0.37 7.73
N PHE A 81 2.12 -1.13 6.63
CA PHE A 81 0.84 -1.64 6.16
C PHE A 81 0.14 -2.49 7.21
N PHE A 82 0.86 -3.43 7.82
CA PHE A 82 0.34 -4.27 8.89
C PHE A 82 -0.16 -3.44 10.09
N VAL A 83 0.64 -2.47 10.55
CA VAL A 83 0.26 -1.57 11.64
C VAL A 83 -0.99 -0.76 11.28
N THR A 84 -1.06 -0.25 10.05
CA THR A 84 -2.19 0.58 9.63
C THR A 84 -3.47 -0.25 9.49
N TYR A 85 -3.38 -1.50 9.09
CA TYR A 85 -4.52 -2.43 9.07
C TYR A 85 -5.05 -2.73 10.48
N LEU A 86 -4.16 -2.90 11.47
CA LEU A 86 -4.59 -3.04 12.87
C LEU A 86 -5.27 -1.78 13.37
N LEU A 87 -4.74 -0.59 13.04
CA LEU A 87 -5.39 0.68 13.39
C LEU A 87 -6.78 0.79 12.76
N PHE A 88 -6.96 0.33 11.52
CA PHE A 88 -8.25 0.29 10.86
C PHE A 88 -9.28 -0.59 11.58
N ALA A 89 -8.85 -1.73 12.11
CA ALA A 89 -9.74 -2.69 12.78
C ALA A 89 -10.33 -2.15 14.09
N VAL A 90 -9.63 -1.24 14.78
CA VAL A 90 -10.01 -0.78 16.13
C VAL A 90 -10.69 0.60 16.12
N ASN A 91 -10.48 1.41 15.08
CA ASN A 91 -10.94 2.80 15.06
C ASN A 91 -12.28 2.99 14.36
N LYS A 92 -13.21 3.69 15.03
CA LYS A 92 -14.51 4.11 14.48
C LYS A 92 -14.63 5.62 14.25
N ASN A 93 -13.53 6.36 14.41
CA ASN A 93 -13.52 7.82 14.29
C ASN A 93 -13.20 8.23 12.85
N LEU A 94 -14.05 9.07 12.25
CA LEU A 94 -13.90 9.58 10.88
C LEU A 94 -12.55 10.28 10.67
N LEU A 95 -12.08 11.09 11.62
CA LEU A 95 -10.81 11.81 11.48
C LEU A 95 -9.62 10.85 11.44
N VAL A 96 -9.64 9.84 12.32
CA VAL A 96 -8.62 8.80 12.34
C VAL A 96 -8.65 8.03 11.02
N PHE A 97 -9.84 7.67 10.55
CA PHE A 97 -10.04 7.01 9.24
C PHE A 97 -9.39 7.81 8.11
N VAL A 98 -9.69 9.11 8.00
CA VAL A 98 -9.15 9.97 6.94
C VAL A 98 -7.63 10.02 6.98
N LEU A 99 -7.04 10.24 8.16
CA LEU A 99 -5.59 10.25 8.32
C LEU A 99 -4.94 8.92 7.93
N THR A 100 -5.54 7.81 8.37
CA THR A 100 -5.04 6.48 8.00
C THR A 100 -5.24 6.16 6.52
N ALA A 101 -6.31 6.63 5.88
CA ALA A 101 -6.55 6.43 4.46
C ALA A 101 -5.50 7.17 3.61
N ILE A 102 -5.18 8.41 3.97
CA ILE A 102 -4.10 9.18 3.34
C ILE A 102 -2.76 8.45 3.52
N LEU A 103 -2.45 7.99 4.74
CA LEU A 103 -1.23 7.25 5.02
C LEU A 103 -1.15 5.95 4.21
N ILE A 104 -2.24 5.18 4.12
CA ILE A 104 -2.30 3.97 3.30
C ILE A 104 -2.05 4.28 1.83
N SER A 105 -2.62 5.36 1.29
CA SER A 105 -2.38 5.74 -0.11
C SER A 105 -0.90 6.02 -0.37
N ILE A 106 -0.22 6.75 0.53
CA ILE A 106 1.21 7.03 0.44
C ILE A 106 2.02 5.73 0.55
N LEU A 107 1.71 4.87 1.53
CA LEU A 107 2.38 3.59 1.73
C LEU A 107 2.18 2.64 0.56
N PHE A 108 1.00 2.64 -0.05
CA PHE A 108 0.69 1.83 -1.22
C PHE A 108 1.60 2.21 -2.39
N THR A 109 1.76 3.51 -2.63
CA THR A 109 2.69 4.02 -3.64
C THR A 109 4.13 3.63 -3.32
N LEU A 110 4.57 3.77 -2.07
CA LEU A 110 5.91 3.33 -1.64
C LEU A 110 6.15 1.85 -1.89
N LYS A 111 5.22 1.00 -1.47
CA LYS A 111 5.29 -0.47 -1.66
C LYS A 111 5.34 -0.82 -3.14
N SER A 112 4.43 -0.29 -3.94
CA SER A 112 4.29 -0.62 -5.36
C SER A 112 5.52 -0.18 -6.16
N SER A 113 5.96 1.06 -5.98
CA SER A 113 7.15 1.59 -6.66
C SER A 113 8.43 0.86 -6.22
N SER A 114 8.59 0.59 -4.92
CA SER A 114 9.78 -0.12 -4.42
C SER A 114 9.84 -1.54 -4.98
N PHE A 115 8.71 -2.25 -4.98
CA PHE A 115 8.61 -3.59 -5.58
C PHE A 115 8.98 -3.58 -7.06
N GLY A 116 8.39 -2.67 -7.84
CA GLY A 116 8.65 -2.56 -9.27
C GLY A 116 10.13 -2.29 -9.59
N ILE A 117 10.77 -1.41 -8.82
CA ILE A 117 12.21 -1.10 -8.98
C ILE A 117 13.07 -2.31 -8.62
N ILE A 118 12.79 -3.01 -7.50
CA ILE A 118 13.56 -4.20 -7.10
C ILE A 118 13.47 -5.31 -8.16
N VAL A 119 12.27 -5.54 -8.71
CA VAL A 119 12.07 -6.54 -9.77
C VAL A 119 12.86 -6.15 -11.02
N ARG A 120 12.76 -4.90 -11.47
CA ARG A 120 13.52 -4.38 -12.63
C ARG A 120 15.02 -4.60 -12.46
N ASP A 121 15.56 -4.29 -11.29
CA ASP A 121 17.00 -4.39 -11.02
C ASP A 121 17.50 -5.83 -10.90
N LYS A 122 16.63 -6.80 -10.56
CA LYS A 122 16.99 -8.23 -10.49
C LYS A 122 16.73 -8.99 -11.80
N SER A 123 16.02 -8.39 -12.75
CA SER A 123 15.70 -8.99 -14.05
C SER A 123 16.69 -8.61 -15.17
N ASN A 124 17.46 -7.55 -14.99
CA ASN A 124 18.57 -7.14 -15.86
C ASN A 124 19.91 -7.64 -15.31
#